data_AF-A0A443RU97-F1
#
_entry.id   AF-A0A443RU97-F1
#
_cell.length_a   1.000
_cell.length_b   1.000
_cell.length_c   1.000
_cell.angle_alpha   90.00
_cell.angle_beta   90.00
_cell.angle_gamma   90.00
#
_symmetry.space_group_name_H-M   'P 1'
#
loop_
_entity.id
_entity.type
_entity.pdbx_description
1 polymer ?
#
loop_
_entity_poly.entity_id
_entity_poly.type
_entity_poly.pdbx_seq_one_letter_code
_entity_poly.pdbx_strand_id
1 'polypeptide(L)' 'MSKINCVIGAGAAGLKAIKQCVEKSFDVICYDRTDNLG' A
#
# COMPACT_ATOMS: atom_id res chain seq x y z
N MET A 1 4.89 2.74 -20.09
CA MET A 1 5.22 1.68 -19.13
C MET A 1 4.45 1.96 -17.85
N SER A 2 3.56 1.06 -17.42
CA SER A 2 2.87 1.19 -16.13
C SER A 2 3.86 0.87 -14.99
N LYS A 3 3.73 1.56 -13.85
CA LYS A 3 4.52 1.33 -12.65
C LYS A 3 3.57 0.94 -11.52
N ILE A 4 3.97 -0.04 -10.71
CA ILE A 4 3.21 -0.49 -9.54
C ILE A 4 3.98 -0.04 -8.29
N ASN A 5 3.29 0.58 -7.34
CA ASN A 5 3.88 0.97 -6.07
C ASN A 5 3.92 -0.22 -5.10
N CYS A 6 5.06 -0.45 -4.46
CA CYS A 6 5.19 -1.48 -3.44
C CYS A 6 5.23 -0.84 -2.05
N VAL A 7 4.38 -1.30 -1.15
CA VAL A 7 4.34 -0.87 0.26
C VAL A 7 4.71 -2.05 1.15
N ILE A 8 5.75 -1.89 1.98
CA ILE A 8 6.17 -2.90 2.97
C ILE A 8 5.68 -2.46 4.35
N GLY A 9 4.80 -3.26 4.94
CA GLY A 9 4.12 -2.97 6.20
C GLY A 9 2.78 -2.26 6.02
N ALA A 10 1.72 -2.85 6.54
CA ALA A 10 0.33 -2.38 6.53
C ALA A 10 -0.09 -1.77 7.88
N GLY A 11 0.86 -1.15 8.59
CA GLY A 11 0.57 -0.32 9.76
C GLY A 11 0.08 1.08 9.37
N ALA A 12 -0.02 1.99 10.35
CA ALA A 12 -0.60 3.32 10.17
C ALA A 12 0.00 4.13 9.00
N ALA A 13 1.32 4.05 8.79
CA ALA A 13 1.99 4.74 7.69
C ALA A 13 1.72 4.06 6.33
N GLY A 14 1.81 2.73 6.28
CA GLY A 14 1.56 1.95 5.08
C GLY A 14 0.14 2.09 4.56
N LEU A 15 -0.86 2.00 5.45
CA LEU A 15 -2.27 2.19 5.08
C LEU A 15 -2.55 3.59 4.53
N LYS A 16 -1.91 4.64 5.07
CA LYS A 16 -2.02 6.00 4.49
C LYS A 16 -1.40 6.07 3.09
N ALA A 17 -0.24 5.45 2.88
CA ALA A 17 0.40 5.40 1.58
C ALA A 17 -0.47 4.65 0.55
N ILE A 18 -1.02 3.49 0.93
CA ILE A 18 -1.95 2.70 0.10
C ILE A 18 -3.18 3.52 -0.26
N LYS A 19 -3.81 4.17 0.73
CA LYS A 19 -4.97 5.06 0.50
C LYS A 19 -4.65 6.13 -0.56
N GLN A 20 -3.51 6.81 -0.44
CA GLN A 20 -3.10 7.82 -1.40
C GLN A 20 -2.83 7.25 -2.80
N CYS A 21 -2.31 6.02 -2.90
CA CYS A 21 -2.15 5.35 -4.19
C CYS A 21 -3.50 5.09 -4.85
N VAL A 22 -4.44 4.50 -4.10
CA VAL A 22 -5.79 4.18 -4.59
C VAL A 22 -6.56 5.44 -4.98
N GLU A 23 -6.54 6.50 -4.16
CA GLU A 23 -7.22 7.77 -4.45
C GLU A 23 -6.69 8.47 -5.72
N LYS A 24 -5.43 8.20 -6.10
CA LYS A 24 -4.79 8.76 -7.29
C LYS A 24 -4.79 7.79 -8.48
N SER A 25 -5.53 6.68 -8.38
CA SER A 25 -5.62 5.64 -9.40
C SER A 25 -4.26 5.02 -9.76
N PHE A 26 -3.35 4.92 -8.79
CA PHE A 26 -2.11 4.17 -8.96
C PHE A 26 -2.30 2.71 -8.54
N ASP A 27 -1.71 1.80 -9.31
CA ASP A 27 -1.58 0.40 -8.91
C ASP A 27 -0.65 0.28 -7.70
N VAL A 28 -1.04 -0.53 -6.71
CA VAL A 28 -0.28 -0.74 -5.47
C VAL A 28 -0.39 -2.19 -5.01
N ILE A 29 0.73 -2.74 -4.53
CA ILE A 29 0.80 -4.03 -3.84
C ILE A 29 1.39 -3.79 -2.45
N CYS A 30 0.75 -4.36 -1.43
CA CYS A 30 1.26 -4.31 -0.06
C CYS A 30 1.70 -5.70 0.40
N TYR A 31 2.85 -5.76 1.08
CA TYR A 31 3.29 -6.93 1.81
C TYR A 31 3.38 -6.60 3.29
N ASP A 32 2.67 -7.36 4.12
CA ASP A 32 2.81 -7.33 5.57
C ASP A 32 3.28 -8.70 6.07
N ARG A 33 3.87 -8.74 7.27
CA ARG A 33 4.30 -9.97 7.92
C ARG A 33 3.12 -10.75 8.49
N THR A 34 2.00 -10.08 8.76
CA THR A 34 0.81 -10.67 9.40
C THR A 34 -0.44 -10.44 8.57
N ASP A 35 -1.49 -11.20 8.87
CA ASP A 35 -2.81 -11.01 8.27
C ASP A 35 -3.62 -9.89 8.96
N ASN A 36 -3.07 -9.25 9.99
CA ASN A 36 -3.70 -8.15 10.70
C ASN A 36 -3.22 -6.82 10.13
N LEU A 37 -4.15 -5.87 9.98
CA LEU A 37 -3.88 -4.50 9.59
C LEU A 37 -3.84 -3.58 10.82
N GLY A 38 -3.01 -2.54 10.77
CA GLY A 38 -2.84 -1.56 11.86
C GLY A 38 -1.64 -1.85 12.74
#